data_AF-A0A2D9TA35-F1
#
_entry.id   AF-A0A2D9TA35-F1
#
_cell.length_a   1.000
_cell.length_b   1.000
_cell.length_c   1.000
_cell.angle_alpha   90.00
_cell.angle_beta   90.00
_cell.angle_gamma   90.00
#
_symmetry.space_group_name_H-M   'P 1'
#
loop_
_entity.id
_entity.type
_entity.pdbx_description
1 polymer ?
#
loop_
_entity_poly.entity_id
_entity_poly.type
_entity_poly.pdbx_seq_one_letter_code
_entity_poly.pdbx_strand_id
1 'polypeptide(L)'
;MSIPPAQDRSDLPEPSDPILAQPAAEPEPVAPPEPAAPTPRGPSQRPGAWLGEWFTRRRAIAAAERVTAEHRASIETILALSDQRGEAAETLWTSGHLVEALRLAVDAFRALDELSVPESVQERVARARAAAAAEIPPLDPAMGAVHTERYEAIQVARRAWVRVERARIATTGALRWQRARRIVGLLLALAALGVLVWLAVRSPPRVDVSASGQFPGAQYAPGNAFDDDEATEWVLPDGEAGWVEARLSPPRDIGKVRILNGRNGRFGDRAIQDYEVTLYRGTEAVAQHEGSFERIDASPEWTDVPIGGRGITRIRVEALSHHQRGTALAEVAWDE
;
A
#
# COMPACT_ATOMS: atom_id res chain seq x y z
N MET A 1 54.67 -11.42 -41.17
CA MET A 1 53.27 -11.86 -41.22
C MET A 1 52.54 -10.88 -42.13
N SER A 2 52.31 -11.29 -43.38
CA SER A 2 51.77 -10.43 -44.45
C SER A 2 50.28 -10.66 -44.59
N ILE A 3 49.51 -9.58 -44.63
CA ILE A 3 48.05 -9.55 -44.79
C ILE A 3 47.73 -9.75 -46.29
N PRO A 4 46.87 -10.69 -46.69
CA PRO A 4 46.48 -10.84 -48.10
C PRO A 4 45.49 -9.75 -48.55
N PRO A 5 45.55 -9.34 -49.83
CA PRO A 5 44.73 -8.25 -50.37
C PRO A 5 43.26 -8.65 -50.57
N ALA A 6 42.40 -7.63 -50.48
CA ALA A 6 40.95 -7.73 -50.61
C ALA A 6 40.53 -8.19 -52.02
N GLN A 7 39.63 -9.18 -52.07
CA GLN A 7 39.01 -9.64 -53.32
C GLN A 7 37.92 -8.69 -53.79
N ASP A 8 38.03 -8.35 -55.07
CA ASP A 8 37.13 -7.55 -55.89
C ASP A 8 35.77 -8.26 -56.06
N ARG A 9 34.67 -7.55 -55.77
CA ARG A 9 33.28 -8.05 -55.77
C ARG A 9 32.50 -7.54 -56.99
N SER A 10 33.08 -7.66 -58.18
CA SER A 10 32.49 -7.10 -59.40
C SER A 10 31.58 -8.06 -60.20
N ASP A 11 31.39 -9.32 -59.77
CA ASP A 11 30.60 -10.32 -60.52
C ASP A 11 29.37 -10.82 -59.74
N LEU A 12 28.41 -9.94 -59.44
CA LEU A 12 27.07 -10.37 -59.03
C LEU A 12 26.08 -10.13 -60.18
N PRO A 13 25.35 -11.15 -60.64
CA PRO A 13 24.37 -11.01 -61.72
C PRO A 13 23.18 -10.13 -61.28
N GLU A 14 22.74 -9.27 -62.20
CA GLU A 14 21.59 -8.37 -62.00
C GLU A 14 20.31 -9.14 -61.65
N PRO A 15 19.50 -8.64 -60.69
CA PRO A 15 18.23 -9.24 -60.35
C PRO A 15 17.22 -9.05 -61.49
N SER A 16 16.64 -10.16 -61.95
CA SER A 16 15.59 -10.19 -62.96
C SER A 16 14.30 -9.51 -62.47
N ASP A 17 13.66 -8.77 -63.36
CA ASP A 17 12.42 -8.01 -63.10
C ASP A 17 11.30 -8.86 -62.48
N PRO A 18 10.53 -8.30 -61.52
CA PRO A 18 9.41 -9.00 -60.91
C PRO A 18 8.25 -9.15 -61.89
N ILE A 19 7.79 -10.39 -62.07
CA ILE A 19 6.58 -10.76 -62.80
C ILE A 19 5.37 -10.12 -62.09
N LEU A 20 4.73 -9.14 -62.74
CA LEU A 20 3.47 -8.54 -62.31
C LEU A 20 2.35 -9.61 -62.38
N ALA A 21 1.97 -10.13 -61.22
CA ALA A 21 0.78 -10.98 -61.08
C ALA A 21 -0.49 -10.15 -61.33
N GLN A 22 -1.38 -10.68 -62.17
CA GLN A 22 -2.69 -10.08 -62.43
C GLN A 22 -3.55 -10.07 -61.14
N PRO A 23 -4.28 -8.98 -60.85
CA PRO A 23 -5.16 -8.91 -59.69
C PRO A 23 -6.33 -9.89 -59.84
N ALA A 24 -6.46 -10.80 -58.87
CA ALA A 24 -7.61 -11.68 -58.76
C ALA A 24 -8.87 -10.85 -58.45
N ALA A 25 -9.97 -11.17 -59.14
CA ALA A 25 -11.26 -10.52 -58.95
C ALA A 25 -11.72 -10.62 -57.48
N GLU A 26 -12.07 -9.47 -56.89
CA GLU A 26 -12.59 -9.38 -55.53
C GLU A 26 -13.94 -10.10 -55.43
N PRO A 27 -14.11 -11.04 -54.49
CA PRO A 27 -15.42 -11.66 -54.24
C PRO A 27 -16.40 -10.64 -53.65
N GLU A 28 -17.65 -10.66 -54.11
CA GLU A 28 -18.71 -9.79 -53.64
C GLU A 28 -18.88 -9.86 -52.10
N PRO A 29 -19.15 -8.72 -51.43
CA PRO A 29 -19.29 -8.66 -49.99
C PRO A 29 -20.54 -9.40 -49.53
N VAL A 30 -20.33 -10.58 -48.92
CA VAL A 30 -21.38 -11.31 -48.19
C VAL A 30 -21.79 -10.48 -46.97
N ALA A 31 -23.07 -10.12 -46.90
CA ALA A 31 -23.62 -9.37 -45.77
C ALA A 31 -23.32 -10.09 -44.43
N PRO A 32 -22.85 -9.38 -43.40
CA PRO A 32 -22.52 -9.99 -42.13
C PRO A 32 -23.77 -10.62 -41.50
N PRO A 33 -23.68 -11.83 -40.92
CA PRO A 33 -24.80 -12.45 -40.24
C PRO A 33 -25.27 -11.55 -39.09
N GLU A 34 -26.59 -11.43 -38.96
CA GLU A 34 -27.26 -10.65 -37.93
C GLU A 34 -26.76 -11.08 -36.53
N PRO A 35 -26.33 -10.16 -35.66
CA PRO A 35 -25.71 -10.51 -34.39
C PRO A 35 -26.73 -11.25 -33.51
N ALA A 36 -26.41 -12.51 -33.17
CA ALA A 36 -27.22 -13.32 -32.27
C ALA A 36 -27.50 -12.57 -30.97
N ALA A 37 -28.76 -12.61 -30.51
CA ALA A 37 -29.18 -11.95 -29.28
C ALA A 37 -28.27 -12.36 -28.10
N PRO A 38 -27.82 -11.41 -27.27
CA PRO A 38 -26.88 -11.71 -26.20
C PRO A 38 -27.50 -12.70 -25.21
N THR A 39 -26.89 -13.88 -25.11
CA THR A 39 -27.27 -14.92 -24.15
C THR A 39 -27.30 -14.32 -22.74
N PRO A 40 -28.35 -14.52 -21.94
CA PRO A 40 -28.43 -13.97 -20.60
C PRO A 40 -27.22 -14.40 -19.78
N ARG A 41 -26.44 -13.41 -19.35
CA ARG A 41 -25.23 -13.62 -18.57
C ARG A 41 -25.59 -14.36 -17.28
N GLY A 42 -25.00 -15.54 -17.09
CA GLY A 42 -25.22 -16.34 -15.88
C GLY A 42 -24.90 -15.57 -14.59
N PRO A 43 -25.45 -15.97 -13.44
CA PRO A 43 -25.30 -15.27 -12.16
C PRO A 43 -23.85 -15.09 -11.69
N SER A 44 -22.88 -15.79 -12.30
CA SER A 44 -21.44 -15.61 -12.10
C SER A 44 -20.85 -14.34 -12.72
N GLN A 45 -21.56 -13.65 -13.61
CA GLN A 45 -21.05 -12.49 -14.35
C GLN A 45 -21.48 -11.13 -13.76
N ARG A 46 -22.18 -11.12 -12.62
CA ARG A 46 -22.46 -9.85 -11.90
C ARG A 46 -21.20 -9.40 -11.16
N PRO A 47 -20.70 -8.17 -11.38
CA PRO A 47 -19.59 -7.61 -10.60
C PRO A 47 -19.91 -7.71 -9.10
N GLY A 48 -19.03 -8.35 -8.33
CA GLY A 48 -19.21 -8.54 -6.88
C GLY A 48 -19.89 -9.84 -6.43
N ALA A 49 -20.56 -10.60 -7.31
CA ALA A 49 -21.11 -11.91 -6.95
C ALA A 49 -20.00 -12.90 -6.54
N TRP A 50 -18.82 -12.77 -7.16
CA TRP A 50 -17.63 -13.55 -6.83
C TRP A 50 -17.11 -13.23 -5.42
N LEU A 51 -17.18 -11.97 -4.98
CA LEU A 51 -16.78 -11.55 -3.62
C LEU A 51 -17.74 -12.18 -2.59
N GLY A 52 -19.05 -12.10 -2.84
CA GLY A 52 -20.05 -12.73 -2.00
C GLY A 52 -19.84 -14.24 -1.85
N GLU A 53 -19.60 -14.96 -2.94
CA GLU A 53 -19.30 -16.40 -2.89
C GLU A 53 -17.94 -16.68 -2.23
N TRP A 54 -16.94 -15.84 -2.46
CA TRP A 54 -15.62 -15.98 -1.84
C TRP A 54 -15.70 -15.83 -0.31
N PHE A 55 -16.49 -14.88 0.20
CA PHE A 55 -16.68 -14.69 1.64
C PHE A 55 -17.61 -15.75 2.25
N THR A 56 -18.71 -16.07 1.59
CA THR A 56 -19.76 -16.90 2.20
C THR A 56 -19.58 -18.39 1.96
N ARG A 57 -18.88 -18.78 0.89
CA ARG A 57 -18.67 -20.18 0.45
C ARG A 57 -19.95 -21.00 0.41
N ARG A 58 -21.09 -20.36 0.10
CA ARG A 58 -22.41 -21.00 0.18
C ARG A 58 -22.49 -22.20 -0.76
N ARG A 59 -21.96 -22.09 -1.98
CA ARG A 59 -21.99 -23.19 -2.95
C ARG A 59 -21.09 -24.34 -2.52
N ALA A 60 -19.92 -24.06 -1.97
CA ALA A 60 -19.01 -25.09 -1.47
C ALA A 60 -19.62 -25.86 -0.28
N ILE A 61 -20.26 -25.16 0.65
CA ILE A 61 -20.97 -25.79 1.79
C ILE A 61 -22.12 -26.66 1.26
N ALA A 62 -22.97 -26.12 0.38
CA ALA A 62 -24.10 -26.86 -0.18
C ALA A 62 -23.65 -28.08 -1.01
N ALA A 63 -22.49 -28.01 -1.69
CA ALA A 63 -21.91 -29.14 -2.40
C ALA A 63 -21.37 -30.20 -1.43
N ALA A 64 -20.67 -29.79 -0.36
CA ALA A 64 -20.13 -30.68 0.66
C ALA A 64 -21.23 -31.42 1.44
N GLU A 65 -22.38 -30.79 1.66
CA GLU A 65 -23.55 -31.40 2.32
C GLU A 65 -24.19 -32.52 1.49
N ARG A 66 -24.01 -32.52 0.16
CA ARG A 66 -24.52 -33.58 -0.73
C ARG A 66 -23.60 -34.81 -0.77
N VAL A 67 -22.39 -34.72 -0.23
CA VAL A 67 -21.41 -35.83 -0.24
C VAL A 67 -21.52 -36.60 1.07
N THR A 68 -21.98 -37.86 0.99
CA THR A 68 -22.02 -38.80 2.12
C THR A 68 -20.62 -39.04 2.69
N ALA A 69 -20.53 -39.39 3.98
CA ALA A 69 -19.24 -39.69 4.62
C ALA A 69 -18.47 -40.84 3.97
N GLU A 70 -19.17 -41.89 3.51
CA GLU A 70 -18.57 -43.02 2.80
C GLU A 70 -17.95 -42.60 1.46
N HIS A 71 -18.72 -41.91 0.61
CA HIS A 71 -18.20 -41.35 -0.63
C HIS A 71 -17.02 -40.39 -0.39
N ARG A 72 -17.04 -39.64 0.71
CA ARG A 72 -15.92 -38.77 1.11
C ARG A 72 -14.63 -39.55 1.34
N ALA A 73 -14.69 -40.64 2.11
CA ALA A 73 -13.54 -41.48 2.41
C ALA A 73 -12.96 -42.16 1.16
N SER A 74 -13.84 -42.56 0.22
CA SER A 74 -13.41 -43.07 -1.10
C SER A 74 -12.66 -42.01 -1.90
N ILE A 75 -13.21 -40.80 -2.03
CA ILE A 75 -12.53 -39.68 -2.70
C ILE A 75 -11.19 -39.37 -2.03
N GLU A 76 -11.13 -39.35 -0.69
CA GLU A 76 -9.88 -39.10 0.05
C GLU A 76 -8.79 -40.12 -0.27
N THR A 77 -9.16 -41.39 -0.39
CA THR A 77 -8.23 -42.46 -0.75
C THR A 77 -7.68 -42.29 -2.17
N ILE A 78 -8.56 -41.97 -3.14
CA ILE A 78 -8.17 -41.68 -4.52
C ILE A 78 -7.23 -40.48 -4.60
N LEU A 79 -7.55 -39.40 -3.88
CA LEU A 79 -6.72 -38.19 -3.84
C LEU A 79 -5.36 -38.47 -3.18
N ALA A 80 -5.31 -39.22 -2.08
CA ALA A 80 -4.06 -39.59 -1.42
C ALA A 80 -3.15 -40.41 -2.34
N LEU A 81 -3.70 -41.39 -3.07
CA LEU A 81 -2.95 -42.16 -4.05
C LEU A 81 -2.43 -41.29 -5.19
N SER A 82 -3.26 -40.38 -5.70
CA SER A 82 -2.85 -39.41 -6.73
C SER A 82 -1.73 -38.50 -6.23
N ASP A 83 -1.79 -38.03 -4.98
CA ASP A 83 -0.75 -37.18 -4.37
C ASP A 83 0.57 -37.93 -4.16
N GLN A 84 0.53 -39.14 -3.60
CA GLN A 84 1.72 -39.97 -3.44
C GLN A 84 2.46 -40.18 -4.77
N ARG A 85 1.72 -40.53 -5.84
CA ARG A 85 2.31 -40.73 -7.18
C ARG A 85 2.78 -39.41 -7.80
N GLY A 86 2.05 -38.32 -7.59
CA GLY A 86 2.40 -37.00 -8.09
C GLY A 86 3.68 -36.45 -7.47
N GLU A 87 3.89 -36.64 -6.17
CA GLU A 87 5.10 -36.26 -5.45
C GLU A 87 6.32 -37.10 -5.88
N ALA A 88 6.12 -38.41 -6.06
CA ALA A 88 7.15 -39.29 -6.61
C ALA A 88 7.56 -38.88 -8.03
N ALA A 89 6.57 -38.53 -8.87
CA ALA A 89 6.81 -38.01 -10.22
C ALA A 89 7.64 -36.71 -10.19
N GLU A 90 7.31 -35.77 -9.30
CA GLU A 90 8.05 -34.50 -9.16
C GLU A 90 9.50 -34.71 -8.67
N THR A 91 9.70 -35.65 -7.76
CA THR A 91 11.04 -36.01 -7.28
C THR A 91 11.90 -36.61 -8.41
N LEU A 92 11.32 -37.51 -9.22
CA LEU A 92 12.02 -38.08 -10.37
C LEU A 92 12.28 -37.04 -11.46
N TRP A 93 11.32 -36.14 -11.69
CA TRP A 93 11.45 -35.06 -12.66
C TRP A 93 12.64 -34.16 -12.34
N THR A 94 12.72 -33.71 -11.10
CA THR A 94 13.81 -32.84 -10.60
C THR A 94 15.16 -33.56 -10.58
N SER A 95 15.17 -34.89 -10.48
CA SER A 95 16.39 -35.72 -10.53
C SER A 95 16.83 -36.07 -11.97
N GLY A 96 16.11 -35.62 -13.00
CA GLY A 96 16.44 -35.86 -14.41
C GLY A 96 15.91 -37.18 -14.99
N HIS A 97 15.12 -37.95 -14.25
CA HIS A 97 14.51 -39.20 -14.70
C HIS A 97 13.19 -38.95 -15.47
N LEU A 98 13.26 -38.24 -16.60
CA LEU A 98 12.10 -37.66 -17.29
C LEU A 98 11.01 -38.66 -17.70
N VAL A 99 11.38 -39.83 -18.25
CA VAL A 99 10.40 -40.84 -18.71
C VAL A 99 9.66 -41.47 -17.54
N GLU A 100 10.36 -41.85 -16.46
CA GLU A 100 9.72 -42.45 -15.28
C GLU A 100 8.88 -41.42 -14.52
N ALA A 101 9.34 -40.17 -14.45
CA ALA A 101 8.56 -39.06 -13.92
C ALA A 101 7.26 -38.84 -14.71
N LEU A 102 7.32 -38.84 -16.04
CA LEU A 102 6.14 -38.71 -16.89
C LEU A 102 5.17 -39.88 -16.72
N ARG A 103 5.70 -41.12 -16.62
CA ARG A 103 4.89 -42.32 -16.36
C ARG A 103 4.15 -42.21 -15.03
N LEU A 104 4.84 -41.85 -13.95
CA LEU A 104 4.21 -41.66 -12.63
C LEU A 104 3.21 -40.50 -12.64
N ALA A 105 3.46 -39.41 -13.38
CA ALA A 105 2.50 -38.32 -13.53
C ALA A 105 1.21 -38.77 -14.25
N VAL A 106 1.32 -39.60 -15.29
CA VAL A 106 0.18 -40.23 -15.96
C VAL A 106 -0.58 -41.14 -14.99
N ASP A 107 0.11 -41.98 -14.22
CA ASP A 107 -0.52 -42.87 -13.24
C ASP A 107 -1.18 -42.13 -12.07
N ALA A 108 -0.60 -40.99 -11.66
CA ALA A 108 -1.17 -40.09 -10.67
C ALA A 108 -2.45 -39.41 -11.19
N PHE A 109 -2.47 -39.03 -12.47
CA PHE A 109 -3.62 -38.42 -13.12
C PHE A 109 -4.74 -39.44 -13.38
N ARG A 110 -4.41 -40.63 -13.87
CA ARG A 110 -5.37 -41.73 -14.12
C ARG A 110 -6.03 -42.25 -12.85
N ALA A 111 -5.36 -42.15 -11.69
CA ALA A 111 -6.00 -42.45 -10.42
C ALA A 111 -7.28 -41.61 -10.19
N LEU A 112 -7.36 -40.41 -10.79
CA LEU A 112 -8.54 -39.55 -10.69
C LEU A 112 -9.68 -39.94 -11.63
N ASP A 113 -9.49 -40.86 -12.59
CA ASP A 113 -10.53 -41.23 -13.56
C ASP A 113 -11.74 -41.93 -12.92
N GLU A 114 -11.60 -42.41 -11.69
CA GLU A 114 -12.71 -42.91 -10.85
C GLU A 114 -13.65 -41.78 -10.38
N LEU A 115 -13.24 -40.52 -10.51
CA LEU A 115 -14.00 -39.35 -10.10
C LEU A 115 -14.72 -38.70 -11.30
N SER A 116 -15.86 -38.08 -11.03
CA SER A 116 -16.54 -37.24 -12.02
C SER A 116 -15.70 -36.01 -12.35
N VAL A 117 -15.43 -35.74 -13.63
CA VAL A 117 -14.67 -34.55 -14.06
C VAL A 117 -15.49 -33.27 -13.80
N PRO A 118 -15.02 -32.33 -12.96
CA PRO A 118 -15.73 -31.09 -12.73
C PRO A 118 -15.75 -30.20 -13.98
N GLU A 119 -16.90 -29.58 -14.25
CA GLU A 119 -17.09 -28.70 -15.43
C GLU A 119 -15.99 -27.64 -15.55
N SER A 120 -15.60 -27.02 -14.44
CA SER A 120 -14.57 -25.98 -14.40
C SER A 120 -13.17 -26.42 -14.86
N VAL A 121 -12.91 -27.72 -14.97
CA VAL A 121 -11.60 -28.27 -15.39
C VAL A 121 -11.69 -29.20 -16.60
N GLN A 122 -12.86 -29.38 -17.21
CA GLN A 122 -13.08 -30.33 -18.30
C GLN A 122 -12.10 -30.16 -19.47
N GLU A 123 -11.91 -28.93 -19.96
CA GLU A 123 -10.99 -28.66 -21.08
C GLU A 123 -9.54 -29.04 -20.74
N ARG A 124 -9.10 -28.73 -19.51
CA ARG A 124 -7.74 -29.05 -19.04
C ARG A 124 -7.54 -30.56 -18.91
N VAL A 125 -8.54 -31.25 -18.37
CA VAL A 125 -8.55 -32.71 -18.23
C VAL A 125 -8.56 -33.38 -19.60
N ALA A 126 -9.33 -32.87 -20.56
CA ALA A 126 -9.34 -33.38 -21.93
C ALA A 126 -7.96 -33.26 -22.60
N ARG A 127 -7.30 -32.10 -22.45
CA ARG A 127 -5.94 -31.88 -22.97
C ARG A 127 -4.92 -32.81 -22.30
N ALA A 128 -4.99 -32.97 -20.99
CA ALA A 128 -4.11 -33.88 -20.25
C ALA A 128 -4.35 -35.35 -20.61
N ARG A 129 -5.60 -35.76 -20.88
CA ARG A 129 -5.93 -37.11 -21.38
C ARG A 129 -5.33 -37.34 -22.77
N ALA A 130 -5.42 -36.38 -23.67
CA ALA A 130 -4.77 -36.47 -24.98
C ALA A 130 -3.24 -36.62 -24.84
N ALA A 131 -2.63 -35.82 -23.96
CA ALA A 131 -1.19 -35.92 -23.66
C ALA A 131 -0.80 -37.27 -23.02
N ALA A 132 -1.65 -37.83 -22.15
CA ALA A 132 -1.43 -39.09 -21.46
C ALA A 132 -1.73 -40.35 -22.30
N ALA A 133 -2.49 -40.20 -23.40
CA ALA A 133 -2.79 -41.28 -24.34
C ALA A 133 -1.73 -41.42 -25.44
N ALA A 134 -0.98 -40.35 -25.73
CA ALA A 134 0.11 -40.39 -26.69
C ALA A 134 1.25 -41.31 -26.21
N GLU A 135 1.79 -42.12 -27.11
CA GLU A 135 2.94 -42.99 -26.82
C GLU A 135 4.10 -42.17 -26.25
N ILE A 136 4.72 -42.67 -25.18
CA ILE A 136 5.86 -42.00 -24.53
C ILE A 136 7.07 -42.21 -25.44
N PRO A 137 7.62 -41.13 -26.05
CA PRO A 137 8.77 -41.28 -26.93
C PRO A 137 9.97 -41.86 -26.16
N PRO A 138 10.86 -42.62 -26.82
CA PRO A 138 12.12 -43.02 -26.21
C PRO A 138 12.92 -41.78 -25.77
N LEU A 139 13.76 -41.97 -24.76
CA LEU A 139 14.55 -40.89 -24.15
C LEU A 139 15.67 -40.45 -25.09
N ASP A 140 15.33 -39.57 -26.03
CA ASP A 140 16.26 -38.87 -26.91
C ASP A 140 16.55 -37.47 -26.30
N PRO A 141 17.83 -37.06 -26.17
CA PRO A 141 18.20 -35.70 -25.75
C PRO A 141 17.47 -34.58 -26.50
N ALA A 142 17.11 -34.79 -27.76
CA ALA A 142 16.35 -33.83 -28.57
C ALA A 142 14.87 -33.71 -28.15
N MET A 143 14.34 -34.68 -27.40
CA MET A 143 12.91 -34.79 -27.03
C MET A 143 12.59 -34.23 -25.64
N GLY A 144 13.54 -33.58 -24.96
CA GLY A 144 13.33 -33.02 -23.61
C GLY A 144 12.18 -32.01 -23.54
N ALA A 145 12.02 -31.18 -24.57
CA ALA A 145 10.94 -30.19 -24.65
C ALA A 145 9.55 -30.84 -24.71
N VAL A 146 9.39 -31.90 -25.50
CA VAL A 146 8.11 -32.63 -25.66
C VAL A 146 7.71 -33.33 -24.35
N HIS A 147 8.68 -33.93 -23.65
CA HIS A 147 8.42 -34.53 -22.33
C HIS A 147 8.00 -33.47 -21.31
N THR A 148 8.65 -32.30 -21.34
CA THR A 148 8.35 -31.17 -20.43
C THR A 148 6.94 -30.66 -20.64
N GLU A 149 6.57 -30.35 -21.88
CA GLU A 149 5.22 -29.87 -22.21
C GLU A 149 4.13 -30.86 -21.78
N ARG A 150 4.34 -32.16 -22.06
CA ARG A 150 3.39 -33.22 -21.65
C ARG A 150 3.30 -33.33 -20.13
N TYR A 151 4.42 -33.36 -19.43
CA TYR A 151 4.48 -33.46 -17.98
C TYR A 151 3.76 -32.27 -17.33
N GLU A 152 4.03 -31.05 -17.80
CA GLU A 152 3.39 -29.83 -17.30
C GLU A 152 1.88 -29.84 -17.55
N ALA A 153 1.43 -30.19 -18.75
CA ALA A 153 0.01 -30.28 -19.08
C ALA A 153 -0.74 -31.24 -18.13
N ILE A 154 -0.16 -32.41 -17.87
CA ILE A 154 -0.71 -33.41 -16.95
C ILE A 154 -0.74 -32.88 -15.51
N GLN A 155 0.38 -32.34 -15.02
CA GLN A 155 0.47 -31.86 -13.62
C GLN A 155 -0.41 -30.64 -13.36
N VAL A 156 -0.57 -29.74 -14.33
CA VAL A 156 -1.49 -28.58 -14.22
C VAL A 156 -2.94 -29.06 -14.15
N ALA A 157 -3.35 -29.99 -15.03
CA ALA A 157 -4.70 -30.54 -15.01
C ALA A 157 -4.99 -31.32 -13.72
N ARG A 158 -4.06 -32.18 -13.30
CA ARG A 158 -4.12 -32.95 -12.05
C ARG A 158 -4.32 -32.03 -10.84
N ARG A 159 -3.43 -31.03 -10.65
CA ARG A 159 -3.52 -30.09 -9.52
C ARG A 159 -4.83 -29.29 -9.53
N ALA A 160 -5.32 -28.91 -10.71
CA ALA A 160 -6.61 -28.23 -10.83
C ALA A 160 -7.77 -29.15 -10.42
N TRP A 161 -7.78 -30.41 -10.85
CA TRP A 161 -8.81 -31.39 -10.51
C TRP A 161 -8.79 -31.74 -9.01
N VAL A 162 -7.62 -32.09 -8.46
CA VAL A 162 -7.43 -32.36 -7.02
C VAL A 162 -7.92 -31.20 -6.17
N ARG A 163 -7.65 -29.96 -6.56
CA ARG A 163 -8.12 -28.77 -5.83
C ARG A 163 -9.64 -28.68 -5.78
N VAL A 164 -10.32 -28.99 -6.88
CA VAL A 164 -11.79 -28.96 -6.95
C VAL A 164 -12.38 -30.08 -6.08
N GLU A 165 -11.83 -31.29 -6.16
CA GLU A 165 -12.31 -32.42 -5.36
C GLU A 165 -12.04 -32.24 -3.86
N ARG A 166 -10.85 -31.75 -3.48
CA ARG A 166 -10.54 -31.37 -2.09
C ARG A 166 -11.51 -30.32 -1.56
N ALA A 167 -11.93 -29.37 -2.39
CA ALA A 167 -12.93 -28.38 -2.00
C ALA A 167 -14.34 -29.00 -1.84
N ARG A 168 -14.67 -30.02 -2.64
CA ARG A 168 -15.94 -30.75 -2.59
C ARG A 168 -16.07 -31.62 -1.34
N ILE A 169 -14.98 -32.26 -0.91
CA ILE A 169 -14.96 -33.12 0.28
C ILE A 169 -14.69 -32.38 1.59
N ALA A 170 -14.33 -31.09 1.53
CA ALA A 170 -14.05 -30.30 2.72
C ALA A 170 -15.21 -30.37 3.71
N THR A 171 -14.90 -30.66 4.98
CA THR A 171 -15.95 -30.75 6.02
C THR A 171 -16.63 -29.40 6.21
N THR A 172 -17.92 -29.41 6.50
CA THR A 172 -18.70 -28.20 6.78
C THR A 172 -18.08 -27.40 7.94
N GLY A 173 -17.52 -28.08 8.94
CA GLY A 173 -16.75 -27.47 10.02
C GLY A 173 -15.51 -26.71 9.52
N ALA A 174 -14.69 -27.32 8.67
CA ALA A 174 -13.52 -26.66 8.10
C ALA A 174 -13.89 -25.44 7.24
N LEU A 175 -14.97 -25.55 6.44
CA LEU A 175 -15.47 -24.43 5.63
C LEU A 175 -16.01 -23.27 6.50
N ARG A 176 -16.75 -23.59 7.57
CA ARG A 176 -17.23 -22.59 8.56
C ARG A 176 -16.07 -21.91 9.29
N TRP A 177 -15.05 -22.67 9.69
CA TRP A 177 -13.85 -22.11 10.31
C TRP A 177 -13.07 -21.18 9.38
N GLN A 178 -12.90 -21.56 8.11
CA GLN A 178 -12.26 -20.70 7.11
C GLN A 178 -13.06 -19.41 6.86
N ARG A 179 -14.39 -19.48 6.86
CA ARG A 179 -15.26 -18.30 6.80
C ARG A 179 -15.08 -17.40 8.02
N ALA A 180 -15.09 -17.97 9.23
CA ALA A 180 -14.87 -17.22 10.47
C ALA A 180 -13.52 -16.48 10.46
N ARG A 181 -12.43 -17.18 10.10
CA ARG A 181 -11.09 -16.56 9.99
C ARG A 181 -11.04 -15.39 9.00
N ARG A 182 -11.72 -15.51 7.86
CA ARG A 182 -11.78 -14.40 6.87
C ARG A 182 -12.54 -13.20 7.40
N ILE A 183 -13.67 -13.43 8.07
CA ILE A 183 -14.45 -12.34 8.69
C ILE A 183 -13.64 -11.66 9.79
N VAL A 184 -13.01 -12.42 10.68
CA VAL A 184 -12.14 -11.87 11.75
C VAL A 184 -10.98 -11.08 11.14
N GLY A 185 -10.31 -11.61 10.12
CA GLY A 185 -9.24 -10.90 9.43
C GLY A 185 -9.68 -9.56 8.81
N LEU A 186 -10.86 -9.52 8.18
CA LEU A 186 -11.43 -8.29 7.66
C LEU A 186 -11.73 -7.28 8.77
N LEU A 187 -12.34 -7.73 9.87
CA LEU A 187 -12.65 -6.86 11.01
C LEU A 187 -11.38 -6.27 11.64
N LEU A 188 -10.32 -7.08 11.79
CA LEU A 188 -9.03 -6.60 12.29
C LEU A 188 -8.41 -5.56 11.33
N ALA A 189 -8.48 -5.78 10.02
CA ALA A 189 -7.98 -4.83 9.04
C ALA A 189 -8.75 -3.48 9.10
N LEU A 190 -10.07 -3.52 9.25
CA LEU A 190 -10.90 -2.32 9.43
C LEU A 190 -10.60 -1.60 10.74
N ALA A 191 -10.39 -2.34 11.84
CA ALA A 191 -10.01 -1.75 13.13
C ALA A 191 -8.64 -1.05 13.05
N ALA A 192 -7.64 -1.69 12.43
CA ALA A 192 -6.32 -1.10 12.21
C ALA A 192 -6.40 0.18 11.37
N LEU A 193 -7.21 0.19 10.31
CA LEU A 193 -7.47 1.38 9.51
C LEU A 193 -8.10 2.49 10.36
N GLY A 194 -9.06 2.16 11.22
CA GLY A 194 -9.68 3.11 12.16
C GLY A 194 -8.66 3.76 13.09
N VAL A 195 -7.72 2.97 13.65
CA VAL A 195 -6.63 3.48 14.49
C VAL A 195 -5.70 4.41 13.70
N LEU A 196 -5.32 4.04 12.48
CA LEU A 196 -4.47 4.89 11.63
C LEU A 196 -5.14 6.24 11.31
N VAL A 197 -6.43 6.23 11.00
CA VAL A 197 -7.20 7.46 10.76
C VAL A 197 -7.27 8.31 12.04
N TRP A 198 -7.52 7.69 13.19
CA TRP A 198 -7.54 8.38 14.47
C TRP A 198 -6.19 9.04 14.80
N LEU A 199 -5.08 8.33 14.59
CA LEU A 199 -3.73 8.89 14.77
C LEU A 199 -3.44 10.04 13.81
N ALA A 200 -3.87 9.94 12.55
CA ALA A 200 -3.69 10.99 11.56
C ALA A 200 -4.45 12.28 11.93
N VAL A 201 -5.68 12.14 12.44
CA VAL A 201 -6.51 13.28 12.87
C VAL A 201 -6.02 13.85 14.21
N ARG A 202 -5.51 13.01 15.12
CA ARG A 202 -4.94 13.43 16.41
C ARG A 202 -3.47 13.81 16.28
N SER A 203 -3.12 14.61 15.27
CA SER A 203 -1.76 15.16 15.16
C SER A 203 -1.42 15.89 16.46
N PRO A 204 -0.26 15.61 17.09
CA PRO A 204 0.12 16.26 18.33
C PRO A 204 0.19 17.77 18.11
N PRO A 205 -0.20 18.58 19.11
CA PRO A 205 -0.10 20.02 18.98
C PRO A 205 1.33 20.42 18.66
N ARG A 206 1.52 21.19 17.59
CA ARG A 206 2.80 21.78 17.20
C ARG A 206 2.73 23.29 17.36
N VAL A 207 3.83 23.83 17.84
CA VAL A 207 4.06 25.27 17.97
C VAL A 207 5.33 25.55 17.18
N ASP A 208 5.15 26.12 15.99
CA ASP A 208 6.29 26.53 15.16
C ASP A 208 6.58 28.00 15.45
N VAL A 209 7.78 28.29 15.99
CA VAL A 209 8.15 29.63 16.44
C VAL A 209 9.08 30.32 15.45
N SER A 210 8.85 31.60 15.19
CA SER A 210 9.77 32.44 14.41
C SER A 210 9.82 33.86 14.98
N ALA A 211 10.87 34.62 14.66
CA ALA A 211 11.05 35.98 15.14
C ALA A 211 11.66 36.88 14.07
N SER A 212 11.62 38.20 14.31
CA SER A 212 12.31 39.20 13.49
C SER A 212 13.84 39.08 13.52
N GLY A 213 14.37 38.53 14.62
CA GLY A 213 15.80 38.39 14.85
C GLY A 213 16.08 37.61 16.12
N GLN A 214 17.37 37.40 16.41
CA GLN A 214 17.84 36.81 17.67
C GLN A 214 19.27 37.27 17.94
N PHE A 215 19.64 37.36 19.21
CA PHE A 215 21.04 37.49 19.62
C PHE A 215 21.80 36.19 19.27
N PRO A 216 23.08 36.25 18.88
CA PRO A 216 23.83 35.04 18.54
C PRO A 216 23.87 34.02 19.70
N GLY A 217 23.42 32.79 19.42
CA GLY A 217 23.47 31.66 20.35
C GLY A 217 22.13 30.93 20.47
N ALA A 218 22.17 29.61 20.65
CA ALA A 218 20.96 28.80 20.79
C ALA A 218 20.18 29.11 22.07
N GLN A 219 20.86 29.59 23.11
CA GLN A 219 20.25 30.02 24.37
C GLN A 219 19.39 31.29 24.27
N TYR A 220 19.35 31.93 23.09
CA TYR A 220 18.51 33.10 22.81
C TYR A 220 17.57 32.85 21.63
N ALA A 221 17.33 31.59 21.28
CA ALA A 221 16.51 31.21 20.15
C ALA A 221 15.04 31.64 20.37
N PRO A 222 14.28 31.96 19.32
CA PRO A 222 12.87 32.32 19.41
C PRO A 222 12.01 31.29 20.16
N GLY A 223 12.33 30.01 20.01
CA GLY A 223 11.61 28.90 20.65
C GLY A 223 11.60 28.97 22.17
N ASN A 224 12.60 29.63 22.76
CA ASN A 224 12.74 29.82 24.21
C ASN A 224 11.63 30.68 24.81
N ALA A 225 10.89 31.45 23.99
CA ALA A 225 9.73 32.21 24.48
C ALA A 225 8.43 31.38 24.54
N PHE A 226 8.49 30.09 24.19
CA PHE A 226 7.32 29.20 24.08
C PHE A 226 7.67 27.75 24.48
N ASP A 227 8.71 27.54 25.29
CA ASP A 227 9.23 26.21 25.62
C ASP A 227 8.83 25.70 27.02
N ASP A 228 8.01 26.44 27.74
CA ASP A 228 7.58 26.18 29.13
C ASP A 228 8.75 26.16 30.13
N ASP A 229 9.88 26.81 29.80
CA ASP A 229 11.03 27.01 30.70
C ASP A 229 11.30 28.50 30.95
N GLU A 230 10.78 29.01 32.07
CA GLU A 230 10.93 30.40 32.53
C GLU A 230 12.41 30.84 32.73
N ALA A 231 13.37 29.92 32.72
CA ALA A 231 14.79 30.23 32.81
C ALA A 231 15.45 30.52 31.46
N THR A 232 14.79 30.20 30.35
CA THR A 232 15.24 30.52 29.01
C THR A 232 14.58 31.81 28.53
N GLU A 233 15.22 32.48 27.57
CA GLU A 233 14.71 33.76 27.07
C GLU A 233 15.01 33.89 25.57
N TRP A 234 14.09 34.46 24.81
CA TRP A 234 14.37 35.02 23.50
C TRP A 234 14.94 36.44 23.68
N VAL A 235 16.06 36.73 23.02
CA VAL A 235 16.78 38.00 23.18
C VAL A 235 17.14 38.57 21.81
N LEU A 236 17.00 39.88 21.62
CA LEU A 236 17.41 40.59 20.39
C LEU A 236 18.78 41.26 20.54
N PRO A 237 19.45 41.63 19.43
CA PRO A 237 20.62 42.53 19.43
C PRO A 237 20.41 43.85 20.19
N ASP A 238 21.53 44.51 20.51
CA ASP A 238 21.52 45.77 21.25
C ASP A 238 20.74 46.85 20.47
N GLY A 239 19.85 47.56 21.16
CA GLY A 239 19.05 48.65 20.62
C GLY A 239 17.90 48.23 19.70
N GLU A 240 17.62 46.92 19.61
CA GLU A 240 16.60 46.39 18.70
C GLU A 240 15.27 46.10 19.42
N ALA A 241 14.21 46.59 18.80
CA ALA A 241 12.83 46.16 18.96
C ALA A 241 12.49 45.11 17.89
N GLY A 242 11.43 44.33 18.09
CA GLY A 242 11.10 43.26 17.14
C GLY A 242 9.92 42.42 17.58
N TRP A 243 9.72 41.28 16.94
CA TRP A 243 8.58 40.41 17.21
C TRP A 243 9.00 38.95 17.30
N VAL A 244 8.24 38.18 18.06
CA VAL A 244 8.24 36.72 18.06
C VAL A 244 6.81 36.22 17.83
N GLU A 245 6.65 35.20 16.98
CA GLU A 245 5.35 34.60 16.66
C GLU A 245 5.39 33.08 16.85
N ALA A 246 4.33 32.54 17.46
CA ALA A 246 4.06 31.12 17.55
C ALA A 246 2.91 30.76 16.60
N ARG A 247 3.14 29.81 15.70
CA ARG A 247 2.11 29.24 14.81
C ARG A 247 1.59 27.95 15.40
N LEU A 248 0.28 27.90 15.61
CA LEU A 248 -0.41 26.80 16.29
C LEU A 248 -1.02 25.85 15.26
N SER A 249 -0.67 24.57 15.34
CA SER A 249 -1.26 23.51 14.52
C SER A 249 -1.60 22.30 15.38
N PRO A 250 -2.89 21.93 15.53
CA PRO A 250 -4.08 22.54 14.93
C PRO A 250 -4.41 23.94 15.53
N PRO A 251 -5.35 24.70 14.92
CA PRO A 251 -5.87 25.94 15.50
C PRO A 251 -6.48 25.70 16.89
N ARG A 252 -6.35 26.67 17.80
CA ARG A 252 -6.76 26.53 19.21
C ARG A 252 -7.76 27.61 19.64
N ASP A 253 -8.61 27.28 20.58
CA ASP A 253 -9.42 28.29 21.27
C ASP A 253 -8.58 28.82 22.44
N ILE A 254 -8.40 30.14 22.50
CA ILE A 254 -7.57 30.80 23.51
C ILE A 254 -8.47 31.67 24.38
N GLY A 255 -8.48 31.41 25.69
CA GLY A 255 -9.18 32.21 26.69
C GLY A 255 -8.40 33.45 27.11
N LYS A 256 -7.08 33.31 27.31
CA LYS A 256 -6.16 34.40 27.65
C LYS A 256 -4.74 34.11 27.20
N VAL A 257 -3.92 35.14 27.04
CA VAL A 257 -2.47 35.03 26.87
C VAL A 257 -1.78 35.48 28.15
N ARG A 258 -0.64 34.88 28.50
CA ARG A 258 0.19 35.27 29.64
C ARG A 258 1.59 35.52 29.13
N ILE A 259 2.23 36.58 29.64
CA ILE A 259 3.58 36.97 29.23
C ILE A 259 4.46 37.08 30.47
N LEU A 260 5.64 36.47 30.39
CA LEU A 260 6.72 36.62 31.36
C LEU A 260 7.84 37.44 30.71
N ASN A 261 8.09 38.64 31.22
CA ASN A 261 9.11 39.52 30.67
C ASN A 261 10.52 38.94 30.89
N GLY A 262 11.45 39.22 29.97
CA GLY A 262 12.84 38.79 30.09
C GLY A 262 13.66 39.71 30.99
N ARG A 263 14.87 39.26 31.35
CA ARG A 263 15.87 40.05 32.09
C ARG A 263 17.31 39.83 31.59
N ASN A 264 17.49 39.03 30.55
CA ASN A 264 18.76 38.56 30.04
C ASN A 264 19.64 37.88 31.11
N GLY A 265 19.04 36.93 31.84
CA GLY A 265 19.71 36.08 32.83
C GLY A 265 20.61 36.86 33.81
N ARG A 266 21.92 36.59 33.76
CA ARG A 266 22.92 37.18 34.68
C ARG A 266 23.24 38.65 34.45
N PHE A 267 22.86 39.21 33.30
CA PHE A 267 23.25 40.57 32.92
C PHE A 267 22.24 41.60 33.40
N GLY A 268 20.94 41.27 33.42
CA GLY A 268 19.92 42.17 33.97
C GLY A 268 19.71 43.44 33.14
N ASP A 269 20.09 43.44 31.86
CA ASP A 269 20.27 44.65 31.05
C ASP A 269 19.38 44.73 29.80
N ARG A 270 18.44 43.79 29.64
CA ARG A 270 17.47 43.75 28.54
C ARG A 270 16.12 43.23 29.04
N ALA A 271 15.05 43.87 28.58
CA ALA A 271 13.66 43.47 28.83
C ALA A 271 12.75 44.25 27.88
N ILE A 272 11.52 43.77 27.65
CA ILE A 272 10.51 44.56 26.94
C ILE A 272 10.00 45.69 27.85
N GLN A 273 9.83 46.89 27.30
CA GLN A 273 9.18 48.01 27.98
C GLN A 273 7.74 48.13 27.50
N ASP A 274 7.49 48.42 26.23
CA ASP A 274 6.15 48.47 25.64
C ASP A 274 5.96 47.30 24.67
N TYR A 275 4.77 46.69 24.67
CA TYR A 275 4.47 45.54 23.83
C TYR A 275 3.07 45.57 23.24
N GLU A 276 2.90 44.79 22.19
CA GLU A 276 1.61 44.45 21.60
C GLU A 276 1.49 42.92 21.44
N VAL A 277 0.33 42.38 21.79
CA VAL A 277 -0.05 40.99 21.51
C VAL A 277 -1.15 40.96 20.48
N THR A 278 -0.94 40.25 19.38
CA THR A 278 -1.93 40.07 18.32
C THR A 278 -2.24 38.59 18.09
N LEU A 279 -3.53 38.23 18.12
CA LEU A 279 -4.03 36.90 17.80
C LEU A 279 -4.52 36.86 16.35
N TYR A 280 -4.17 35.79 15.63
CA TYR A 280 -4.58 35.61 14.24
C TYR A 280 -5.40 34.36 14.01
N ARG A 281 -6.36 34.45 13.09
CA ARG A 281 -7.04 33.33 12.46
C ARG A 281 -6.64 33.29 10.99
N GLY A 282 -5.76 32.34 10.63
CA GLY A 282 -5.09 32.36 9.35
C GLY A 282 -4.21 33.62 9.22
N THR A 283 -4.55 34.48 8.27
CA THR A 283 -3.85 35.76 8.02
C THR A 283 -4.56 36.96 8.67
N GLU A 284 -5.76 36.79 9.18
CA GLU A 284 -6.58 37.86 9.75
C GLU A 284 -6.24 38.06 11.23
N ALA A 285 -5.95 39.30 11.64
CA ALA A 285 -5.83 39.66 13.04
C ALA A 285 -7.25 39.76 13.65
N VAL A 286 -7.52 38.95 14.68
CA VAL A 286 -8.86 38.85 15.29
C VAL A 286 -8.95 39.51 16.66
N ALA A 287 -7.81 39.74 17.32
CA ALA A 287 -7.73 40.48 18.58
C ALA A 287 -6.32 41.07 18.72
N GLN A 288 -6.22 42.19 19.43
CA GLN A 288 -4.97 42.92 19.69
C GLN A 288 -5.04 43.56 21.09
N HIS A 289 -3.91 43.61 21.79
CA HIS A 289 -3.78 44.24 23.10
C HIS A 289 -2.40 44.87 23.27
N GLU A 290 -2.34 46.12 23.69
CA GLU A 290 -1.11 46.82 24.02
C GLU A 290 -0.92 46.86 25.54
N GLY A 291 0.32 46.73 25.99
CA GLY A 291 0.68 46.81 27.40
C GLY A 291 2.11 47.28 27.60
N SER A 292 2.51 47.43 28.86
CA SER A 292 3.87 47.83 29.21
C SER A 292 4.34 47.24 30.54
N PHE A 293 5.66 47.18 30.70
CA PHE A 293 6.36 46.82 31.92
C PHE A 293 7.13 48.04 32.40
N GLU A 294 6.85 48.52 33.62
CA GLU A 294 7.42 49.77 34.12
C GLU A 294 8.93 49.72 34.33
N ARG A 295 9.49 48.55 34.64
CA ARG A 295 10.90 48.35 34.97
C ARG A 295 11.36 46.93 34.63
N ILE A 296 12.68 46.74 34.56
CA ILE A 296 13.29 45.41 34.61
C ILE A 296 13.13 44.87 36.04
N ASP A 297 12.50 43.71 36.19
CA ASP A 297 12.39 43.02 37.48
C ASP A 297 13.41 41.88 37.58
N ALA A 298 14.06 41.76 38.74
CA ALA A 298 14.98 40.66 39.02
C ALA A 298 14.22 39.35 39.23
N SER A 299 12.91 39.37 39.45
CA SER A 299 12.05 38.20 39.54
C SER A 299 10.75 38.51 38.80
N PRO A 300 10.74 38.44 37.45
CA PRO A 300 9.57 38.80 36.67
C PRO A 300 8.39 37.91 37.07
N GLU A 301 7.21 38.52 37.12
CA GLU A 301 5.96 37.82 37.38
C GLU A 301 5.15 37.71 36.10
N TRP A 302 4.37 36.64 35.99
CA TRP A 302 3.44 36.44 34.90
C TRP A 302 2.41 37.57 34.84
N THR A 303 2.31 38.20 33.67
CA THR A 303 1.28 39.20 33.38
C THR A 303 0.20 38.59 32.50
N ASP A 304 -1.04 38.57 33.00
CA ASP A 304 -2.19 38.10 32.24
C ASP A 304 -2.62 39.20 31.25
N VAL A 305 -2.63 38.85 29.97
CA VAL A 305 -3.09 39.69 28.86
C VAL A 305 -4.53 39.29 28.53
N PRO A 306 -5.53 40.16 28.73
CA PRO A 306 -6.95 39.82 28.60
C PRO A 306 -7.39 39.78 27.11
N ILE A 307 -6.78 38.88 26.34
CA ILE A 307 -7.00 38.69 24.91
C ILE A 307 -7.30 37.22 24.61
N GLY A 308 -8.37 36.95 23.86
CA GLY A 308 -8.80 35.59 23.54
C GLY A 308 -9.59 35.52 22.24
N GLY A 309 -9.78 34.31 21.73
CA GLY A 309 -10.52 34.06 20.51
C GLY A 309 -10.57 32.58 20.13
N ARG A 310 -11.45 32.24 19.19
CA ARG A 310 -11.62 30.86 18.70
C ARG A 310 -10.86 30.58 17.41
N GLY A 311 -10.35 29.35 17.27
CA GLY A 311 -9.63 28.89 16.09
C GLY A 311 -8.40 29.74 15.77
N ILE A 312 -7.68 30.17 16.80
CA ILE A 312 -6.43 30.94 16.68
C ILE A 312 -5.35 30.03 16.09
N THR A 313 -4.71 30.51 15.04
CA THR A 313 -3.62 29.81 14.36
C THR A 313 -2.27 30.43 14.65
N ARG A 314 -2.24 31.64 15.22
CA ARG A 314 -0.99 32.33 15.53
C ARG A 314 -1.16 33.34 16.66
N ILE A 315 -0.17 33.38 17.55
CA ILE A 315 0.03 34.40 18.58
C ILE A 315 1.30 35.15 18.20
N ARG A 316 1.26 36.48 18.16
CA ARG A 316 2.43 37.33 17.93
C ARG A 316 2.59 38.29 19.08
N VAL A 317 3.81 38.38 19.61
CA VAL A 317 4.22 39.41 20.56
C VAL A 317 5.21 40.32 19.88
N GLU A 318 4.88 41.61 19.80
CA GLU A 318 5.72 42.66 19.24
C GLU A 318 6.23 43.55 20.37
N ALA A 319 7.54 43.58 20.56
CA ALA A 319 8.23 44.48 21.47
C ALA A 319 8.35 45.84 20.78
N LEU A 320 7.54 46.80 21.19
CA LEU A 320 7.49 48.15 20.61
C LEU A 320 8.65 49.01 21.13
N SER A 321 9.07 48.79 22.37
CA SER A 321 10.21 49.44 23.00
C SER A 321 10.87 48.49 24.02
N HIS A 322 12.06 48.86 24.50
CA HIS A 322 12.83 48.00 25.41
C HIS A 322 13.50 48.79 26.52
N HIS A 323 13.74 48.11 27.64
CA HIS A 323 14.55 48.66 28.73
C HIS A 323 16.04 48.54 28.41
N GLN A 324 16.80 49.55 28.84
CA GLN A 324 18.26 49.58 28.78
C GLN A 324 18.84 49.22 27.39
N ARG A 325 19.48 48.05 27.25
CA ARG A 325 20.28 47.72 26.06
C ARG A 325 19.51 47.02 24.96
N GLY A 326 18.33 46.44 25.22
CA GLY A 326 17.61 45.70 24.18
C GLY A 326 16.44 44.89 24.71
N THR A 327 15.82 44.15 23.80
CA THR A 327 14.65 43.31 24.08
C THR A 327 15.05 41.93 24.62
N ALA A 328 14.34 41.48 25.65
CA ALA A 328 14.35 40.11 26.11
C ALA A 328 12.93 39.70 26.55
N LEU A 329 12.53 38.48 26.23
CA LEU A 329 11.25 37.89 26.61
C LEU A 329 11.49 36.47 27.12
N ALA A 330 11.03 36.18 28.33
CA ALA A 330 11.24 34.87 28.94
C ALA A 330 10.26 33.85 28.37
N GLU A 331 8.95 34.07 28.52
CA GLU A 331 7.97 33.06 28.12
C GLU A 331 6.62 33.69 27.72
N VAL A 332 5.91 33.00 26.84
CA VAL A 332 4.53 33.29 26.41
C VAL A 332 3.70 32.02 26.53
N ALA A 333 2.70 32.06 27.40
CA ALA A 333 1.76 30.96 27.60
C ALA A 333 0.32 31.40 27.27
N TRP A 334 -0.60 30.45 27.19
CA TRP A 334 -2.02 30.73 27.02
C TRP A 334 -2.88 29.69 27.72
N ASP A 335 -4.09 30.10 28.09
CA ASP A 335 -5.13 29.19 28.60
C ASP A 335 -6.10 28.86 27.46
N GLU A 336 -6.50 27.59 27.36
CA GLU A 336 -7.50 27.07 26.39
C GLU A 336 -8.89 26.90 27.02
#